data_AF-A0A2D6KTN6-F1
#
_entry.id   AF-A0A2D6KTN6-F1
#
_cell.length_a   1.000
_cell.length_b   1.000
_cell.length_c   1.000
_cell.angle_alpha   90.00
_cell.angle_beta   90.00
_cell.angle_gamma   90.00
#
_symmetry.space_group_name_H-M   'P 1'
#
loop_
_entity.id
_entity.type
_entity.pdbx_description
1 polymer ?
#
loop_
_entity_poly.entity_id
_entity_poly.type
_entity_poly.pdbx_seq_one_letter_code
_entity_poly.pdbx_strand_id
1 'polypeptide(L)' 'MIKEFFLGIWEGQKRFGETMGFFINSILLTFVYLFGIGTSSIFAKIIGKKFLQWEKNTDTNWEDLNLTIKPINKYYNQF' A
#
# COMPACT_ATOMS: atom_id res chain seq x y z
N MET A 1 -48.50 -1.29 -8.37
CA MET A 1 -48.05 -2.43 -9.19
C MET A 1 -47.12 -2.06 -10.34
N ILE A 2 -47.59 -1.60 -11.51
CA ILE A 2 -46.67 -1.38 -12.66
C ILE A 2 -45.59 -0.32 -12.37
N LYS A 3 -45.95 0.80 -11.73
CA LYS A 3 -44.97 1.83 -11.32
C LYS A 3 -43.91 1.29 -10.38
N GLU A 4 -44.30 0.51 -9.37
CA GLU A 4 -43.37 -0.07 -8.38
C GLU A 4 -42.43 -1.09 -9.03
N PHE A 5 -42.92 -1.85 -10.01
CA PHE A 5 -42.11 -2.77 -10.78
C PHE A 5 -40.99 -2.04 -11.56
N PHE A 6 -41.33 -0.97 -12.26
CA PHE A 6 -40.32 -0.15 -12.96
C PHE A 6 -39.36 0.56 -12.00
N LEU A 7 -39.84 0.99 -10.84
CA LEU A 7 -39.02 1.62 -9.81
C LEU A 7 -37.97 0.63 -9.25
N GLY A 8 -38.38 -0.62 -8.99
CA GLY A 8 -37.48 -1.69 -8.58
C GLY A 8 -36.43 -2.06 -9.66
N ILE A 9 -36.81 -2.07 -10.94
CA ILE A 9 -35.86 -2.29 -12.05
C ILE A 9 -34.83 -1.15 -12.11
N TRP A 10 -35.27 0.09 -11.97
CA TRP A 10 -34.39 1.26 -11.99
C TRP A 10 -33.39 1.24 -10.83
N GLU A 11 -33.86 0.96 -9.62
CA GLU A 11 -33.00 0.82 -8.44
C GLU A 11 -32.02 -0.35 -8.59
N GLY A 12 -32.47 -1.47 -9.16
CA GLY A 12 -31.63 -2.63 -9.45
C GLY A 12 -30.51 -2.30 -10.44
N GLN A 13 -30.82 -1.60 -11.53
CA GLN A 13 -29.81 -1.15 -12.51
C GLN A 13 -28.79 -0.20 -11.88
N LYS A 14 -29.24 0.74 -11.03
CA LYS A 14 -28.34 1.66 -10.34
C LYS A 14 -27.35 0.91 -9.45
N ARG A 15 -27.83 -0.01 -8.60
CA ARG A 15 -26.98 -0.83 -7.72
C ARG A 15 -26.04 -1.75 -8.50
N PHE A 16 -26.50 -2.29 -9.62
CA PHE A 16 -25.66 -3.10 -10.50
C PHE A 16 -24.51 -2.26 -11.07
N GLY A 17 -24.80 -1.06 -11.55
CA GLY A 17 -23.79 -0.12 -12.03
C GLY A 17 -22.77 0.25 -10.96
N GLU A 18 -23.22 0.56 -9.74
CA GLU A 18 -22.35 0.85 -8.59
C GLU A 18 -21.43 -0.35 -8.26
N THR A 19 -21.99 -1.56 -8.24
CA THR A 19 -21.25 -2.80 -7.93
C THR A 19 -20.22 -3.12 -9.02
N MET A 20 -20.60 -2.99 -10.29
CA MET A 20 -19.69 -3.18 -11.41
C MET A 20 -18.59 -2.11 -11.43
N GLY A 21 -18.92 -0.86 -11.11
CA GLY A 21 -17.95 0.21 -10.95
C GLY A 21 -16.91 -0.10 -9.88
N PHE A 22 -17.35 -0.58 -8.71
CA PHE A 22 -16.45 -1.05 -7.66
C PHE A 22 -15.54 -2.19 -8.15
N PHE A 23 -16.10 -3.18 -8.85
CA PHE A 23 -15.34 -4.33 -9.35
C PHE A 23 -14.27 -3.92 -10.37
N ILE A 24 -14.65 -3.10 -11.36
CA ILE A 24 -13.73 -2.58 -12.39
C ILE A 24 -12.64 -1.73 -11.75
N ASN A 25 -13.00 -0.82 -10.84
CA ASN A 25 -12.01 0.00 -10.12
C ASN A 25 -11.04 -0.86 -9.32
N SER A 26 -11.51 -1.91 -8.65
CA SER A 26 -10.65 -2.82 -7.88
C SER A 26 -9.65 -3.55 -8.78
N ILE A 27 -10.09 -4.01 -9.95
CA ILE A 27 -9.22 -4.63 -10.96
C ILE A 27 -8.18 -3.62 -11.45
N LEU A 28 -8.62 -2.42 -11.83
CA LEU A 28 -7.74 -1.37 -12.33
C LEU A 28 -6.70 -0.97 -11.27
N LEU A 29 -7.12 -0.81 -10.02
CA LEU A 29 -6.24 -0.50 -8.91
C LEU A 29 -5.20 -1.60 -8.71
N THR A 30 -5.62 -2.87 -8.77
CA THR A 30 -4.70 -4.01 -8.67
C THR A 30 -3.64 -3.95 -9.76
N PHE A 31 -4.03 -3.67 -11.01
CA PHE A 31 -3.09 -3.49 -12.11
C PHE A 31 -2.13 -2.32 -11.86
N VAL A 32 -2.63 -1.16 -11.45
CA VAL A 32 -1.80 0.02 -11.16
C VAL A 32 -0.83 -0.24 -10.01
N TYR A 33 -1.23 -0.98 -8.98
CA TYR A 33 -0.33 -1.35 -7.88
C TYR A 33 0.75 -2.31 -8.34
N LEU A 34 0.40 -3.38 -9.06
CA LEU A 34 1.36 -4.36 -9.53
C LEU A 34 2.35 -3.77 -10.54
N PHE A 35 1.87 -2.99 -11.51
CA PHE A 35 2.72 -2.45 -12.56
C PHE A 35 3.31 -1.10 -12.19
N GLY A 36 2.57 -0.20 -11.54
CA GLY A 36 3.11 1.10 -11.11
C GLY A 36 4.08 0.96 -9.94
N ILE A 37 3.65 0.36 -8.84
CA ILE A 37 4.51 0.21 -7.65
C ILE A 37 5.51 -0.92 -7.87
N GLY A 38 5.08 -2.06 -8.42
CA GLY A 38 5.99 -3.18 -8.65
C GLY A 38 7.15 -2.82 -9.58
N THR A 39 6.91 -2.09 -10.68
CA THR A 39 8.02 -1.62 -11.52
C THR A 39 8.93 -0.63 -10.79
N SER A 40 8.40 0.24 -9.92
CA SER A 40 9.24 1.15 -9.13
C SER A 40 10.22 0.39 -8.22
N SER A 41 9.82 -0.77 -7.68
CA SER A 41 10.73 -1.65 -6.92
C SER A 41 11.82 -2.27 -7.78
N ILE A 42 11.49 -2.66 -9.02
CA ILE A 42 12.44 -3.20 -10.00
C ILE A 42 13.45 -2.10 -10.39
N PHE A 43 12.98 -0.90 -10.70
CA PHE A 43 13.84 0.25 -11.01
C PHE A 43 14.73 0.62 -9.82
N ALA A 44 14.20 0.66 -8.61
CA ALA A 44 14.98 0.93 -7.41
C ALA A 44 16.10 -0.11 -7.20
N LYS A 45 15.81 -1.39 -7.47
CA LYS A 45 16.82 -2.45 -7.44
C LYS A 45 17.91 -2.27 -8.50
N ILE A 46 17.56 -1.85 -9.71
CA ILE A 46 18.51 -1.54 -10.78
C ILE A 46 19.40 -0.34 -10.41
N ILE A 47 18.83 0.68 -9.76
CA ILE A 47 19.56 1.88 -9.29
C ILE A 47 20.40 1.57 -8.02
N GLY A 48 20.32 0.36 -7.48
CA GLY A 48 21.09 -0.06 -6.31
C GLY A 48 20.52 0.43 -4.98
N LYS A 49 19.27 0.95 -4.96
CA LYS A 49 18.56 1.20 -3.70
C LYS A 49 18.24 -0.14 -3.03
N LYS A 50 18.83 -0.36 -1.86
CA LYS A 50 18.48 -1.47 -0.98
C LYS A 50 17.24 -1.09 -0.17
N PHE A 51 16.16 -1.85 -0.34
CA PHE A 51 15.02 -1.78 0.56
C PHE A 51 15.39 -2.35 1.93
N LEU A 52 14.58 -2.05 2.95
CA LEU A 52 14.79 -2.40 4.35
C LEU A 52 15.47 -3.79 4.49
N GLN A 53 16.65 -3.82 5.11
CA GLN A 53 17.39 -5.06 5.34
C GLN A 53 16.51 -6.01 6.16
N TRP A 54 16.22 -7.20 5.62
CA TRP A 54 15.48 -8.26 6.32
C TRP A 54 16.32 -8.96 7.40
N GLU A 55 17.58 -8.55 7.57
CA GLU A 55 18.41 -9.01 8.69
C GLU A 55 17.75 -8.60 10.00
N LYS A 56 17.15 -9.59 10.66
CA LYS A 56 16.67 -9.46 12.02
C LYS A 56 17.90 -9.32 12.90
N ASN A 57 18.34 -8.07 13.15
CA ASN A 57 19.21 -7.80 14.28
C ASN A 57 18.43 -8.21 15.53
N THR A 58 18.85 -9.31 16.14
CA THR A 58 18.25 -9.86 17.36
C THR A 58 18.52 -9.00 18.57
N ASP A 59 19.47 -8.07 18.45
CA ASP A 59 19.69 -7.01 19.41
C ASP A 59 18.78 -5.85 19.03
N THR A 60 17.82 -5.56 19.89
CA THR A 60 16.91 -4.43 19.76
C THR A 60 17.66 -3.16 19.36
N ASN A 61 17.16 -2.40 18.38
CA ASN A 61 17.68 -1.04 18.09
C ASN A 61 17.57 -0.09 19.31
N TRP A 62 16.80 -0.52 20.31
CA TRP A 62 16.82 0.01 21.67
C TRP A 62 18.15 -0.37 22.34
N GLU A 63 19.17 0.47 22.19
CA GLU A 63 20.28 0.51 23.13
C GLU A 63 19.78 1.19 24.42
N ASP A 64 20.16 0.67 25.60
CA ASP A 64 19.93 1.36 26.89
C ASP A 64 20.45 2.80 26.79
N LEU A 65 19.66 3.76 27.31
CA LEU A 65 19.89 5.22 27.21
C LEU A 65 21.38 5.58 27.28
N ASN A 66 21.98 5.83 26.10
CA ASN A 66 23.39 6.17 25.99
C ASN A 66 23.61 7.61 26.45
N LEU A 67 24.06 7.78 27.70
CA LEU A 67 24.51 9.05 28.29
C LEU A 67 25.87 9.53 27.73
N THR A 68 26.42 8.84 26.74
CA THR A 68 27.70 9.16 26.07
C THR A 68 27.49 9.62 24.64
N ILE A 69 28.21 10.68 24.26
CA ILE A 69 28.15 11.30 22.92
C ILE A 69 28.62 10.29 21.87
N LYS A 70 27.70 9.80 21.03
CA LYS A 70 28.01 8.95 19.87
C LYS A 70 28.16 9.83 18.62
N PRO A 71 28.81 9.33 17.55
CA PRO A 71 28.84 10.04 16.27
C PRO A 71 27.42 10.24 15.72
N ILE A 72 27.15 11.44 15.17
CA ILE A 72 25.82 11.91 14.70
C ILE A 72 25.05 10.87 13.85
N ASN A 73 25.79 10.11 13.03
CA ASN A 73 25.24 9.08 12.14
C ASN A 73 24.47 7.97 12.90
N LYS A 74 24.86 7.65 14.14
CA LYS A 74 24.17 6.64 14.95
C LYS A 74 22.82 7.14 15.51
N TYR A 75 22.64 8.45 15.68
CA TYR A 75 21.37 8.99 16.17
C TYR A 75 20.25 8.93 15.12
N TYR A 76 20.59 9.03 13.82
CA TYR A 76 19.59 8.94 12.75
C TYR A 76 18.93 7.55 12.63
N ASN A 77 19.57 6.52 13.20
CA ASN A 77 19.08 5.14 13.17
C ASN A 77 18.43 4.68 14.50
N GLN A 78 18.26 5.60 15.46
CA GLN A 78 17.74 5.29 16.80
C GLN A 78 16.20 5.40 16.91
N PHE A 79 15.52 5.93 15.89
CA PHE A 79 14.06 6.09 15.84
C PHE A 79 13.45 5.33 14.68
#